data_AF-A0A534Q833-F1
#
_entry.id   AF-A0A534Q833-F1
#
_cell.length_a   1.000
_cell.length_b   1.000
_cell.length_c   1.000
_cell.angle_alpha   90.00
_cell.angle_beta   90.00
_cell.angle_gamma   90.00
#
_symmetry.space_group_name_H-M   'P 1'
#
loop_
_entity.id
_entity.type
_entity.pdbx_description
1 polymer ?
#
loop_
_entity_poly.entity_id
_entity_poly.type
_entity_poly.pdbx_seq_one_letter_code
_entity_poly.pdbx_strand_id
1 'polypeptide(L)'
;MLPGICSDGRPPAPIFAGRSLTPAHARRYSGPVARSPAEASLQPAALLQPRRPTGARLVSRLVGPPREGGLRRFTALALATAAGAGLVPVAPGTFGSLVGVGVFALLAPHGPLVLGLAVLVVTAAGVWAAGEAERIYARGDDGRIAIDEVAGQLVALWPLTLLAPPERVLAPLPLAVGFVAFRAFDIAKPGPVRWAERHFAGGRGVVFDDLVAGACAALVVTGAGLAGVVR
;
A
#
# COMPACT_ATOMS: atom_id res chain seq x y z
N MET A 1 20.86 21.20 -61.25
CA MET A 1 19.72 21.45 -62.17
C MET A 1 18.54 20.60 -61.73
N LEU A 2 17.31 21.12 -61.89
CA LEU A 2 16.01 20.57 -61.45
C LEU A 2 15.58 19.31 -62.27
N PRO A 3 14.44 18.61 -62.02
CA PRO A 3 13.52 18.53 -60.86
C PRO A 3 13.60 17.11 -60.18
N GLY A 4 12.68 16.56 -59.36
CA GLY A 4 11.44 17.04 -58.67
C GLY A 4 10.28 16.00 -58.63
N ILE A 5 9.16 16.35 -57.96
CA ILE A 5 7.79 15.77 -58.01
C ILE A 5 7.41 14.54 -57.13
N CYS A 6 6.49 14.83 -56.20
CA CYS A 6 5.39 14.05 -55.58
C CYS A 6 5.58 12.67 -54.92
N SER A 7 5.42 12.72 -53.59
CA SER A 7 4.74 11.71 -52.76
C SER A 7 3.40 11.23 -53.35
N ASP A 8 3.18 9.91 -53.35
CA ASP A 8 1.82 9.33 -53.26
C ASP A 8 1.84 8.14 -52.28
N GLY A 9 1.09 8.25 -51.19
CA GLY A 9 1.26 7.43 -49.99
C GLY A 9 0.43 6.15 -49.99
N ARG A 10 0.99 5.02 -50.44
CA ARG A 10 0.42 3.68 -50.22
C ARG A 10 1.47 2.68 -49.75
N PRO A 11 1.25 1.93 -48.64
CA PRO A 11 2.15 0.85 -48.23
C PRO A 11 2.03 -0.34 -49.21
N PRO A 12 3.14 -1.05 -49.51
CA PRO A 12 3.13 -2.19 -50.40
C PRO A 12 2.44 -3.42 -49.78
N ALA A 13 1.77 -4.22 -50.61
CA ALA A 13 1.13 -5.46 -50.20
C ALA A 13 2.16 -6.57 -49.88
N PRO A 14 1.94 -7.41 -48.85
CA PRO A 14 2.84 -8.51 -48.53
C PRO A 14 2.75 -9.65 -49.57
N ILE A 15 3.91 -10.03 -50.10
CA ILE A 15 4.08 -11.13 -51.06
C ILE A 15 3.99 -12.48 -50.31
N PHE A 16 3.12 -13.37 -50.78
CA PHE A 16 3.02 -14.74 -50.27
C PHE A 16 4.13 -15.63 -50.84
N ALA A 17 4.89 -16.30 -49.96
CA ALA A 17 5.87 -17.32 -50.35
C ALA A 17 5.96 -18.41 -49.28
N GLY A 18 6.04 -19.69 -49.69
CA GLY A 18 6.44 -20.79 -48.81
C GLY A 18 5.38 -21.86 -48.52
N ARG A 19 5.42 -22.91 -49.37
CA ARG A 19 5.05 -24.30 -49.07
C ARG A 19 5.60 -24.77 -47.70
N SER A 20 5.08 -25.76 -46.98
CA SER A 20 4.11 -26.83 -47.29
C SER A 20 3.65 -27.53 -46.00
N LEU A 21 2.36 -27.87 -45.89
CA LEU A 21 1.88 -28.96 -45.02
C LEU A 21 0.82 -29.79 -45.77
N THR A 22 0.83 -31.10 -45.55
CA THR A 22 0.03 -32.10 -46.27
C THR A 22 -1.42 -32.17 -45.77
N PRO A 23 -2.40 -32.51 -46.63
CA PRO A 23 -3.79 -32.59 -46.23
C PRO A 23 -4.14 -33.98 -45.67
N ALA A 24 -4.73 -34.02 -44.48
CA ALA A 24 -5.42 -35.20 -43.95
C ALA A 24 -6.78 -34.79 -43.37
N HIS A 25 -7.80 -35.62 -43.63
CA HIS A 25 -9.18 -35.51 -43.14
C HIS A 25 -10.00 -34.29 -43.61
N ALA A 26 -10.57 -34.46 -44.80
CA ALA A 26 -11.83 -33.81 -45.14
C ALA A 26 -12.93 -34.21 -44.13
N ARG A 27 -13.65 -33.23 -43.59
CA ARG A 27 -14.96 -33.44 -42.96
C ARG A 27 -15.98 -32.50 -43.59
N ARG A 28 -17.13 -33.08 -43.97
CA ARG A 28 -18.23 -32.39 -44.65
C ARG A 28 -18.82 -31.31 -43.74
N TYR A 29 -19.03 -30.12 -44.28
CA TYR A 29 -20.07 -29.22 -43.80
C TYR A 29 -21.01 -28.89 -44.95
N SER A 30 -22.21 -29.46 -44.90
CA SER A 30 -23.32 -29.08 -45.75
C SER A 30 -23.97 -27.84 -45.15
N GLY A 31 -24.24 -26.82 -45.97
CA GLY A 31 -25.08 -25.68 -45.55
C GLY A 31 -26.53 -26.09 -45.28
N PRO A 32 -27.36 -25.14 -44.82
CA PRO A 32 -28.11 -24.41 -45.85
C PRO A 32 -28.31 -22.91 -45.62
N VAL A 33 -28.16 -22.17 -46.73
CA VAL A 33 -29.04 -21.07 -47.21
C VAL A 33 -29.38 -19.94 -46.23
N ALA A 34 -28.82 -18.75 -46.51
CA ALA A 34 -29.26 -17.49 -45.93
C ALA A 34 -30.73 -17.18 -46.26
N ARG A 35 -31.48 -16.65 -45.30
CA ARG A 35 -32.83 -16.11 -45.52
C ARG A 35 -32.84 -14.57 -45.55
N SER A 36 -33.70 -14.04 -46.42
CA SER A 36 -33.85 -12.62 -46.74
C SER A 36 -34.38 -11.78 -45.57
N PRO A 37 -33.98 -10.50 -45.42
CA PRO A 37 -34.51 -9.59 -44.41
C PRO A 37 -35.81 -8.93 -44.88
N ALA A 38 -36.91 -9.67 -44.92
CA ALA A 38 -38.25 -9.11 -45.13
C ALA A 38 -39.33 -10.02 -44.53
N GLU A 39 -39.72 -9.75 -43.27
CA GLU A 39 -41.09 -9.93 -42.77
C GLU A 39 -41.21 -9.40 -41.33
N ALA A 40 -41.90 -8.28 -41.17
CA ALA A 40 -42.22 -7.72 -39.87
C ALA A 40 -43.47 -8.41 -39.31
N SER A 41 -43.41 -8.87 -38.06
CA SER A 41 -44.61 -9.25 -37.29
C SER A 41 -44.63 -8.47 -35.97
N LEU A 42 -45.67 -7.65 -35.82
CA LEU A 42 -45.82 -6.69 -34.74
C LEU A 42 -45.87 -7.37 -33.36
N GLN A 43 -44.92 -7.03 -32.49
CA GLN A 43 -45.06 -7.24 -31.06
C GLN A 43 -45.76 -6.01 -30.46
N PRO A 44 -46.95 -6.14 -29.84
CA PRO A 44 -47.55 -5.02 -29.14
C PRO A 44 -46.66 -4.64 -27.95
N ALA A 45 -46.41 -3.33 -27.79
CA ALA A 45 -45.59 -2.79 -26.72
C ALA A 45 -46.23 -3.09 -25.36
N ALA A 46 -45.83 -4.21 -24.73
CA ALA A 46 -46.17 -4.52 -23.36
C ALA A 46 -45.61 -3.40 -22.47
N LEU A 47 -46.52 -2.65 -21.87
CA LEU A 47 -46.23 -1.46 -21.07
C LEU A 47 -45.21 -1.78 -19.98
N LEU A 48 -43.95 -1.40 -20.21
CA LEU A 48 -42.93 -1.28 -19.18
C LEU A 48 -43.30 -0.10 -18.27
N GLN A 49 -44.34 -0.28 -17.46
CA GLN A 49 -44.58 0.60 -16.33
C GLN A 49 -43.40 0.45 -15.36
N PRO A 50 -42.59 1.49 -15.11
CA PRO A 50 -41.58 1.42 -14.08
C PRO A 50 -42.31 1.26 -12.74
N ARG A 51 -42.23 0.07 -12.13
CA ARG A 51 -42.77 -0.19 -10.81
C ARG A 51 -42.15 0.81 -9.83
N ARG A 52 -42.91 1.86 -9.47
CA ARG A 52 -42.48 2.84 -8.48
C ARG A 52 -42.12 2.07 -7.20
N PRO A 53 -40.89 2.20 -6.66
CA PRO A 53 -40.53 1.50 -5.44
C PRO A 53 -41.45 2.00 -4.32
N THR A 54 -42.17 1.08 -3.69
CA THR A 54 -43.05 1.38 -2.55
C THR A 54 -42.24 2.11 -1.48
N GLY A 55 -42.80 3.18 -0.88
CA GLY A 55 -42.05 4.07 0.03
C GLY A 55 -41.29 3.33 1.15
N ALA A 56 -41.82 2.20 1.62
CA ALA A 56 -41.14 1.30 2.56
C ALA A 56 -39.71 0.88 2.12
N ARG A 57 -39.48 0.60 0.83
CA ARG A 57 -38.14 0.26 0.29
C ARG A 57 -37.20 1.45 0.17
N LEU A 58 -37.74 2.68 0.16
CA LEU A 58 -36.95 3.91 0.18
C LEU A 58 -36.55 4.23 1.63
N VAL A 59 -37.50 4.16 2.56
CA VAL A 59 -37.27 4.34 4.00
C VAL A 59 -36.28 3.30 4.54
N SER A 60 -36.38 2.02 4.13
CA SER A 60 -35.41 0.97 4.53
C SER A 60 -34.01 1.12 3.91
N ARG A 61 -33.81 2.06 2.95
CA ARG A 61 -32.48 2.43 2.42
C ARG A 61 -31.93 3.68 3.09
N LEU A 62 -32.80 4.60 3.51
CA LEU A 62 -32.44 5.81 4.25
C LEU A 62 -32.14 5.49 5.72
N VAL A 63 -32.91 4.58 6.32
CA VAL A 63 -32.68 4.00 7.65
C VAL A 63 -32.04 2.62 7.46
N GLY A 64 -30.76 2.64 7.07
CA GLY A 64 -29.92 1.45 7.22
C GLY A 64 -29.74 1.09 8.70
N PRO A 65 -29.37 -0.16 9.03
CA PRO A 65 -29.09 -0.53 10.42
C PRO A 65 -27.99 0.36 11.01
N PRO A 66 -27.97 0.58 12.34
CA PRO A 66 -26.85 1.21 13.01
C PRO A 66 -25.53 0.58 12.55
N ARG A 67 -24.52 1.39 12.24
CA ARG A 67 -23.23 0.88 11.73
C ARG A 67 -22.48 0.14 12.85
N GLU A 68 -22.79 -1.14 13.01
CA GLU A 68 -22.04 -2.05 13.85
C GLU A 68 -20.55 -1.99 13.46
N GLY A 69 -19.68 -1.87 14.47
CA GLY A 69 -18.25 -1.65 14.27
C GLY A 69 -17.82 -0.19 14.04
N GLY A 70 -18.70 0.81 14.18
CA GLY A 70 -18.32 2.23 14.07
C GLY A 70 -17.11 2.63 14.93
N LEU A 71 -17.14 2.31 16.23
CA LEU A 71 -16.00 2.53 17.14
C LEU A 71 -14.76 1.74 16.73
N ARG A 72 -14.91 0.44 16.41
CA ARG A 72 -13.80 -0.43 15.99
C ARG A 72 -13.08 0.12 14.76
N ARG A 73 -13.83 0.59 13.75
CA ARG A 73 -13.28 1.23 12.55
C ARG A 73 -12.58 2.53 12.88
N PHE A 74 -13.20 3.38 13.71
CA PHE A 74 -12.58 4.63 14.15
C PHE A 74 -11.24 4.37 14.87
N THR A 75 -11.21 3.48 15.86
CA THR A 75 -9.99 3.12 16.58
C THR A 75 -8.94 2.51 15.66
N ALA A 76 -9.32 1.60 14.75
CA ALA A 76 -8.40 1.01 13.80
C ALA A 76 -7.76 2.05 12.87
N LEU A 77 -8.56 2.96 12.29
CA LEU A 77 -8.03 4.03 11.42
C LEU A 77 -7.20 5.06 12.20
N ALA A 78 -7.62 5.43 13.41
CA ALA A 78 -6.88 6.34 14.27
C ALA A 78 -5.50 5.76 14.66
N LEU A 79 -5.41 4.46 14.95
CA LEU A 79 -4.14 3.80 15.20
C LEU A 79 -3.33 3.64 13.90
N ALA A 80 -3.92 3.11 12.83
CA ALA A 80 -3.23 2.85 11.57
C ALA A 80 -2.59 4.11 10.98
N THR A 81 -3.28 5.25 11.04
CA THR A 81 -2.79 6.55 10.55
C THR A 81 -1.85 7.28 11.53
N ALA A 82 -1.43 6.64 12.62
CA ALA A 82 -0.65 7.25 13.71
C ALA A 82 -1.28 8.58 14.19
N ALA A 83 -2.53 8.50 14.65
CA ALA A 83 -3.38 9.63 15.06
C ALA A 83 -3.60 10.70 13.98
N GLY A 84 -3.54 10.33 12.70
CA GLY A 84 -3.78 11.20 11.55
C GLY A 84 -2.52 11.70 10.84
N ALA A 85 -1.31 11.38 11.33
CA ALA A 85 -0.05 11.69 10.65
C ALA A 85 0.01 11.11 9.22
N GLY A 86 -0.48 9.88 9.02
CA GLY A 86 -0.59 9.25 7.70
C GLY A 86 -1.61 9.91 6.76
N LEU A 87 -2.38 10.90 7.21
CA LEU A 87 -3.30 11.67 6.35
C LEU A 87 -2.66 12.92 5.73
N VAL A 88 -1.40 13.22 6.03
CA VAL A 88 -0.70 14.36 5.44
C VAL A 88 -0.46 14.09 3.94
N PRO A 89 -0.86 15.01 3.03
CA PRO A 89 -0.87 14.74 1.59
C PRO A 89 0.52 14.66 0.94
N VAL A 90 1.57 15.11 1.62
CA VAL A 90 2.95 15.12 1.10
C VAL A 90 3.84 14.35 2.07
N ALA A 91 4.42 13.26 1.58
CA ALA A 91 5.26 12.34 2.35
C ALA A 91 4.63 11.99 3.73
N PRO A 92 3.41 11.38 3.75
CA PRO A 92 2.78 10.94 5.01
C PRO A 92 3.75 10.13 5.87
N GLY A 93 4.63 9.38 5.20
CA GLY A 93 5.62 8.55 5.86
C GLY A 93 6.70 9.28 6.68
N THR A 94 7.00 10.52 6.29
CA THR A 94 7.84 11.41 7.10
C THR A 94 7.15 11.76 8.41
N PHE A 95 5.82 11.92 8.40
CA PHE A 95 5.04 12.31 9.58
C PHE A 95 4.79 11.13 10.53
N GLY A 96 4.55 9.91 10.05
CA GLY A 96 4.51 8.71 10.91
C GLY A 96 5.85 8.50 11.62
N SER A 97 6.95 8.56 10.87
CA SER A 97 8.31 8.53 11.43
C SER A 97 8.56 9.65 12.46
N LEU A 98 8.10 10.88 12.23
CA LEU A 98 8.21 11.97 13.21
C LEU A 98 7.37 11.73 14.47
N VAL A 99 6.19 11.08 14.36
CA VAL A 99 5.44 10.59 15.53
C VAL A 99 6.27 9.54 16.28
N GLY A 100 6.97 8.65 15.59
CA GLY A 100 7.94 7.71 16.17
C GLY A 100 9.04 8.40 16.98
N VAL A 101 9.63 9.48 16.46
CA VAL A 101 10.60 10.33 17.19
C VAL A 101 9.96 10.97 18.43
N GLY A 102 8.72 11.46 18.32
CA GLY A 102 7.99 12.04 19.46
C GLY A 102 7.69 11.03 20.57
N VAL A 103 7.25 9.82 20.20
CA VAL A 103 7.02 8.71 21.14
C VAL A 103 8.34 8.25 21.76
N PHE A 104 9.43 8.17 21.00
CA PHE A 104 10.76 7.92 21.53
C PHE A 104 11.17 8.98 22.57
N ALA A 105 11.02 10.27 22.26
CA ALA A 105 11.41 11.35 23.15
C ALA A 105 10.64 11.35 24.47
N LEU A 106 9.35 10.95 24.44
CA LEU A 106 8.53 10.79 25.63
C LEU A 106 8.97 9.59 26.50
N LEU A 107 9.38 8.47 25.87
CA LEU A 107 9.59 7.19 26.57
C LEU A 107 11.05 6.89 26.92
N ALA A 108 12.02 7.44 26.19
CA ALA A 108 13.44 7.24 26.43
C ALA A 108 13.91 7.60 27.85
N PRO A 109 13.39 8.66 28.53
CA PRO A 109 13.72 8.95 29.94
C PRO A 109 13.31 7.85 30.93
N HIS A 110 12.39 6.96 30.55
CA HIS A 110 11.95 5.82 31.37
C HIS A 110 12.78 4.55 31.12
N GLY A 111 13.82 4.63 30.28
CA GLY A 111 14.81 3.59 30.08
C GLY A 111 14.46 2.54 29.01
N PRO A 112 15.43 1.67 28.66
CA PRO A 112 15.36 0.79 27.50
C PRO A 112 14.25 -0.27 27.60
N LEU A 113 13.83 -0.68 28.81
CA LEU A 113 12.77 -1.66 29.00
C LEU A 113 11.39 -1.09 28.65
N VAL A 114 11.11 0.16 29.01
CA VAL A 114 9.85 0.83 28.68
C VAL A 114 9.74 1.03 27.17
N LEU A 115 10.85 1.40 26.52
CA LEU A 115 10.89 1.54 25.06
C LEU A 115 10.73 0.18 24.34
N GLY A 116 11.35 -0.89 24.83
CA GLY A 116 11.15 -2.25 24.30
C GLY A 116 9.69 -2.73 24.44
N LEU A 117 9.05 -2.43 25.57
CA LEU A 117 7.61 -2.71 25.76
C LEU A 117 6.75 -1.86 24.80
N ALA A 118 7.10 -0.60 24.58
CA ALA A 118 6.40 0.27 23.64
C ALA A 118 6.51 -0.24 22.20
N VAL A 119 7.68 -0.69 21.75
CA VAL A 119 7.85 -1.36 20.44
C VAL A 119 6.92 -2.57 20.32
N LEU A 120 6.84 -3.42 21.35
CA LEU A 120 5.97 -4.60 21.34
C LEU A 120 4.48 -4.20 21.24
N VAL A 121 4.04 -3.22 22.02
CA VAL A 121 2.66 -2.72 22.05
C VAL A 121 2.29 -2.04 20.73
N VAL A 122 3.14 -1.15 20.21
CA VAL A 122 2.93 -0.45 18.93
C VAL A 122 2.92 -1.45 17.77
N THR A 123 3.83 -2.42 17.74
CA THR A 123 3.82 -3.51 16.74
C THR A 123 2.51 -4.30 16.80
N ALA A 124 2.08 -4.75 17.97
CA ALA A 124 0.88 -5.57 18.11
C ALA A 124 -0.40 -4.80 17.73
N ALA A 125 -0.50 -3.55 18.17
CA ALA A 125 -1.58 -2.64 17.80
C ALA A 125 -1.55 -2.29 16.30
N GLY A 126 -0.37 -2.05 15.75
CA GLY A 126 -0.12 -1.72 14.36
C GLY A 126 -0.52 -2.85 13.41
N VAL A 127 -0.12 -4.09 13.69
CA VAL A 127 -0.50 -5.27 12.89
C VAL A 127 -2.02 -5.45 12.83
N TRP A 128 -2.71 -5.23 13.96
CA TRP A 128 -4.17 -5.27 14.01
C TRP A 128 -4.81 -4.09 13.26
N ALA A 129 -4.31 -2.88 13.48
CA ALA A 129 -4.84 -1.66 12.89
C ALA A 129 -4.64 -1.61 11.37
N ALA A 130 -3.44 -1.95 10.88
CA ALA A 130 -3.13 -2.10 9.46
C ALA A 130 -4.03 -3.16 8.81
N GLY A 131 -4.15 -4.35 9.41
CA GLY A 131 -5.00 -5.41 8.86
C GLY A 131 -6.50 -5.09 8.84
N GLU A 132 -6.97 -4.15 9.66
CA GLU A 132 -8.33 -3.61 9.56
C GLU A 132 -8.40 -2.43 8.57
N ALA A 133 -7.39 -1.56 8.50
CA ALA A 133 -7.30 -0.47 7.55
C ALA A 133 -7.30 -0.97 6.10
N GLU A 134 -6.53 -2.03 5.79
CA GLU A 134 -6.56 -2.69 4.47
C GLU A 134 -7.96 -3.17 4.07
N ARG A 135 -8.74 -3.68 5.04
CA ARG A 135 -10.12 -4.14 4.83
C ARG A 135 -11.10 -2.97 4.66
N ILE A 136 -10.83 -1.83 5.30
CA ILE A 136 -11.63 -0.61 5.17
C ILE A 136 -11.34 0.10 3.84
N TYR A 137 -10.07 0.19 3.44
CA TYR A 137 -9.63 0.83 2.19
C TYR A 137 -9.73 -0.08 0.97
N ALA A 138 -9.96 -1.39 1.16
CA ALA A 138 -9.98 -2.42 0.12
C ALA A 138 -8.68 -2.45 -0.73
N ARG A 139 -7.56 -2.12 -0.08
CA ARG A 139 -6.23 -1.99 -0.66
C ARG A 139 -5.21 -2.46 0.37
N GLY A 140 -4.33 -3.39 -0.02
CA GLY A 140 -3.14 -3.72 0.76
C GLY A 140 -2.08 -2.64 0.60
N ASP A 141 -1.28 -2.41 1.64
CA ASP A 141 -0.18 -1.42 1.63
C ASP A 141 -0.66 -0.02 1.15
N ASP A 142 -1.61 0.56 1.87
CA ASP A 142 -2.09 1.93 1.64
C ASP A 142 -1.22 2.90 2.45
N GLY A 143 -0.49 3.80 1.78
CA GLY A 143 0.46 4.74 2.40
C GLY A 143 -0.14 5.81 3.33
N ARG A 144 -1.38 5.62 3.79
CA ARG A 144 -1.94 6.28 4.98
C ARG A 144 -1.72 5.49 6.27
N ILE A 145 -1.36 4.22 6.16
CA ILE A 145 -0.83 3.45 7.28
C ILE A 145 0.56 4.04 7.56
N ALA A 146 0.78 4.39 8.83
CA ALA A 146 1.95 5.12 9.33
C ALA A 146 2.34 4.67 10.76
N ILE A 147 1.75 3.56 11.23
CA ILE A 147 1.97 2.97 12.57
C ILE A 147 3.08 1.91 12.57
N ASP A 148 3.25 1.27 11.42
CA ASP A 148 4.46 0.60 10.93
C ASP A 148 5.69 1.50 11.13
N GLU A 149 5.63 2.74 10.65
CA GLU A 149 6.76 3.67 10.73
C GLU A 149 7.07 4.13 12.14
N VAL A 150 6.04 4.33 12.96
CA VAL A 150 6.21 4.56 14.40
C VAL A 150 6.95 3.37 15.01
N ALA A 151 6.57 2.13 14.68
CA ALA A 151 7.24 0.92 15.19
C ALA A 151 8.70 0.82 14.71
N GLY A 152 8.95 0.98 13.40
CA GLY A 152 10.29 0.93 12.80
C GLY A 152 11.22 2.03 13.33
N GLN A 153 10.71 3.26 13.48
CA GLN A 153 11.47 4.38 14.02
C GLN A 153 11.83 4.19 15.51
N LEU A 154 10.93 3.60 16.32
CA LEU A 154 11.21 3.26 17.72
C LEU A 154 12.32 2.21 17.82
N VAL A 155 12.32 1.18 16.95
CA VAL A 155 13.41 0.18 16.87
C VAL A 155 14.72 0.86 16.48
N ALA A 156 14.71 1.74 15.48
CA ALA A 156 15.90 2.45 15.00
C ALA A 156 16.58 3.30 16.09
N LEU A 157 15.80 3.94 16.96
CA LEU A 157 16.30 4.82 18.02
C LEU A 157 16.61 4.09 19.33
N TRP A 158 16.10 2.88 19.55
CA TRP A 158 16.30 2.11 20.79
C TRP A 158 17.76 2.03 21.28
N PRO A 159 18.78 1.79 20.41
CA PRO A 159 20.18 1.73 20.85
C PRO A 159 20.71 3.02 21.50
N LEU A 160 20.11 4.19 21.23
CA LEU A 160 20.50 5.44 21.90
C LEU A 160 20.30 5.33 23.42
N THR A 161 19.23 4.68 23.88
CA THR A 161 18.95 4.47 25.32
C THR A 161 19.94 3.51 26.01
N LEU A 162 20.80 2.83 25.25
CA LEU A 162 21.80 1.88 25.73
C LEU A 162 23.24 2.40 25.58
N LEU A 163 23.50 3.26 24.58
CA LEU A 163 24.85 3.61 24.12
C LEU A 163 25.19 5.11 24.22
N ALA A 164 24.19 5.99 24.21
CA ALA A 164 24.40 7.43 24.32
C ALA A 164 24.32 7.88 25.80
N PRO A 165 25.15 8.85 26.23
CA PRO A 165 24.96 9.51 27.54
C PRO A 165 23.53 10.08 27.67
N PRO A 166 22.92 10.12 28.87
CA PRO A 166 21.55 10.59 29.07
C PRO A 166 21.26 11.97 28.45
N GLU A 167 22.22 12.90 28.56
CA GLU A 167 22.18 14.25 27.99
C GLU A 167 22.28 14.29 26.45
N ARG A 168 22.67 13.18 25.81
CA ARG A 168 22.76 13.01 24.36
C ARG A 168 21.60 12.24 23.73
N VAL A 169 20.86 11.44 24.51
CA VAL A 169 19.77 10.57 23.98
C VAL A 169 18.75 11.36 23.15
N LEU A 170 18.46 12.61 23.55
CA LEU A 170 17.52 13.51 22.86
C LEU A 170 18.22 14.63 22.06
N ALA A 171 19.53 14.55 21.85
CA ALA A 171 20.25 15.55 21.07
C ALA A 171 19.88 15.46 19.57
N PRO A 172 19.88 16.59 18.81
CA PRO A 172 19.43 16.60 17.43
C PRO A 172 20.21 15.66 16.50
N LEU A 173 21.53 15.53 16.68
CA LEU A 173 22.37 14.69 15.81
C LEU A 173 22.06 13.18 15.95
N PRO A 174 22.06 12.57 17.17
CA PRO A 174 21.65 11.18 17.35
C PRO A 174 20.25 10.87 16.81
N LEU A 175 19.26 11.74 17.08
CA LEU A 175 17.90 11.60 16.57
C LEU A 175 17.87 11.67 15.03
N ALA A 176 18.59 12.62 14.42
CA ALA A 176 18.68 12.75 12.97
C ALA A 176 19.36 11.53 12.32
N VAL A 177 20.42 10.97 12.92
CA VAL A 177 21.07 9.74 12.42
C VAL A 177 20.07 8.57 12.41
N GLY A 178 19.34 8.34 13.51
CA GLY A 178 18.34 7.27 13.58
C GLY A 178 17.14 7.49 12.65
N PHE A 179 16.70 8.73 12.49
CA PHE A 179 15.62 9.10 11.56
C PHE A 179 16.01 8.90 10.10
N VAL A 180 17.13 9.48 9.68
CA VAL A 180 17.60 9.39 8.29
C VAL A 180 17.98 7.96 7.93
N ALA A 181 18.63 7.22 8.83
CA ALA A 181 18.93 5.81 8.60
C ALA A 181 17.65 4.98 8.42
N PHE A 182 16.64 5.16 9.29
CA PHE A 182 15.36 4.47 9.17
C PHE A 182 14.68 4.76 7.83
N ARG A 183 14.46 6.04 7.49
CA ARG A 183 13.84 6.44 6.21
C ARG A 183 14.63 5.95 5.00
N ALA A 184 15.96 5.88 5.07
CA ALA A 184 16.77 5.34 3.98
C ALA A 184 16.55 3.83 3.78
N PHE A 185 16.43 3.05 4.86
CA PHE A 185 16.17 1.61 4.77
C PHE A 185 14.73 1.29 4.34
N ASP A 186 13.74 1.99 4.87
CA ASP A 186 12.34 1.86 4.42
C ASP A 186 12.20 2.29 2.95
N ILE A 187 12.63 3.48 2.54
CA ILE A 187 12.39 3.95 1.17
C ILE A 187 13.11 3.09 0.12
N ALA A 188 14.35 2.65 0.37
CA ALA A 188 15.10 1.87 -0.62
C ALA A 188 14.76 0.36 -0.58
N LYS A 189 14.26 -0.14 0.56
CA LYS A 189 14.10 -1.57 0.90
C LYS A 189 15.26 -2.43 0.37
N PRO A 190 16.50 -2.27 0.87
CA PRO A 190 17.62 -3.11 0.46
C PRO A 190 17.54 -4.49 1.16
N GLY A 191 18.03 -5.53 0.47
CA GLY A 191 18.28 -6.85 1.03
C GLY A 191 17.17 -7.40 1.96
N PRO A 192 17.40 -7.47 3.29
CA PRO A 192 16.48 -8.07 4.24
C PRO A 192 15.12 -7.37 4.33
N VAL A 193 15.05 -6.05 4.13
CA VAL A 193 13.78 -5.29 4.18
C VAL A 193 12.83 -5.78 3.07
N ARG A 194 13.35 -5.86 1.84
CA ARG A 194 12.63 -6.37 0.67
C ARG A 194 12.41 -7.88 0.68
N TRP A 195 13.20 -8.62 1.46
CA TRP A 195 12.88 -10.00 1.76
C TRP A 195 11.62 -10.08 2.64
N ALA A 196 11.54 -9.31 3.72
CA ALA A 196 10.39 -9.29 4.62
C ALA A 196 9.10 -8.84 3.91
N GLU A 197 9.16 -7.74 3.14
CA GLU A 197 8.09 -7.22 2.27
C GLU A 197 7.45 -8.32 1.40
N ARG A 198 8.25 -9.28 0.94
CA ARG A 198 7.80 -10.34 0.01
C ARG A 198 7.34 -11.63 0.69
N HIS A 199 7.69 -11.85 1.95
CA HIS A 199 7.41 -13.11 2.67
C HIS A 199 6.21 -13.00 3.63
N PHE A 200 5.85 -11.78 4.03
CA PHE A 200 4.72 -11.51 4.91
C PHE A 200 3.63 -10.73 4.16
N ALA A 201 2.37 -10.97 4.47
CA ALA A 201 1.23 -10.39 3.74
C ALA A 201 0.17 -9.80 4.70
N GLY A 202 -0.61 -8.86 4.16
CA GLY A 202 -1.57 -8.05 4.91
C GLY A 202 -0.88 -7.17 5.96
N GLY A 203 -1.63 -6.69 6.96
CA GLY A 203 -1.11 -5.87 8.06
C GLY A 203 0.05 -6.48 8.89
N ARG A 204 0.37 -7.77 8.71
CA ARG A 204 1.63 -8.34 9.21
C ARG A 204 2.82 -7.97 8.34
N GLY A 205 2.67 -8.01 7.01
CA GLY A 205 3.70 -7.58 6.06
C GLY A 205 4.08 -6.13 6.25
N VAL A 206 3.07 -5.26 6.18
CA VAL A 206 3.16 -3.79 6.30
C VAL A 206 3.94 -3.32 7.55
N VAL A 207 3.84 -4.04 8.68
CA VAL A 207 4.59 -3.67 9.91
C VAL A 207 5.94 -4.38 9.99
N PHE A 208 6.12 -5.55 9.37
CA PHE A 208 7.36 -6.34 9.53
C PHE A 208 8.52 -5.86 8.67
N ASP A 209 8.29 -5.34 7.46
CA ASP A 209 9.38 -4.77 6.67
C ASP A 209 9.90 -3.47 7.28
N ASP A 210 9.02 -2.63 7.83
CA ASP A 210 9.38 -1.45 8.62
C ASP A 210 10.14 -1.78 9.91
N LEU A 211 9.77 -2.84 10.62
CA LEU A 211 10.57 -3.33 11.76
C LEU A 211 11.96 -3.82 11.34
N VAL A 212 12.07 -4.42 10.15
CA VAL A 212 13.37 -4.85 9.59
C VAL A 212 14.20 -3.65 9.13
N ALA A 213 13.58 -2.62 8.54
CA ALA A 213 14.23 -1.35 8.22
C ALA A 213 14.71 -0.64 9.49
N GLY A 214 13.88 -0.62 10.55
CA GLY A 214 14.21 -0.15 11.88
C GLY A 214 15.39 -0.90 12.50
N ALA A 215 15.43 -2.23 12.38
CA ALA A 215 16.55 -3.04 12.84
C ALA A 215 17.85 -2.76 12.05
N CYS A 216 17.77 -2.57 10.73
CA CYS A 216 18.92 -2.15 9.92
C CYS A 216 19.43 -0.75 10.34
N ALA A 217 18.54 0.19 10.60
CA ALA A 217 18.88 1.52 11.10
C ALA A 217 19.49 1.47 12.53
N ALA A 218 18.98 0.60 13.40
CA ALA A 218 19.51 0.38 14.74
C ALA A 218 20.98 -0.09 14.73
N LEU A 219 21.39 -0.88 13.73
CA LEU A 219 22.79 -1.25 13.52
C LEU A 219 23.66 -0.04 13.13
N VAL A 220 23.15 0.87 12.29
CA VAL A 220 23.85 2.12 11.93
C VAL A 220 24.00 3.03 13.15
N VAL A 221 22.93 3.22 13.93
CA VAL A 221 22.94 3.99 15.19
C VAL A 221 23.91 3.38 16.20
N THR A 222 23.93 2.05 16.31
CA THR A 222 24.89 1.32 17.16
C THR A 222 26.33 1.57 16.72
N GLY A 223 26.61 1.47 15.41
CA GLY A 223 27.93 1.77 14.84
C GLY A 223 28.37 3.21 15.14
N ALA A 224 27.47 4.19 14.97
CA ALA A 224 27.73 5.59 15.31
C ALA A 224 28.00 5.78 16.81
N GLY A 225 27.33 5.04 17.70
CA GLY A 225 27.54 5.08 19.15
C GLY A 225 28.84 4.43 19.61
N LEU A 226 29.30 3.39 18.91
CA LEU A 226 30.62 2.79 19.14
C LEU A 226 31.75 3.67 18.60
N ALA A 227 31.52 4.35 17.47
CA ALA A 227 32.47 5.31 16.87
C ALA A 227 32.53 6.68 17.58
N GLY A 228 31.68 6.92 18.60
CA GLY A 228 31.65 8.17 19.36
C GLY A 228 30.90 9.33 18.70
N VAL A 229 30.24 9.11 17.56
CA VAL A 229 29.47 10.15 16.82
C VAL A 229 28.22 10.59 17.57
N VAL A 230 27.67 9.72 18.42
CA VAL A 230 26.50 10.01 19.28
C VAL A 230 26.83 10.00 20.78
N ARG A 231 28.11 10.25 21.14
CA ARG A 231 28.58 10.45 22.52
C ARG A 231 28.79 11.93 22.85
#